data_AF-A0A961NIS3-F1
#
_entry.id   AF-A0A961NIS3-F1
#
_cell.length_a   1.000
_cell.length_b   1.000
_cell.length_c   1.000
_cell.angle_alpha   90.00
_cell.angle_beta   90.00
_cell.angle_gamma   90.00
#
_symmetry.space_group_name_H-M   'P 1'
#
loop_
_entity.id
_entity.type
_entity.pdbx_description
1 polymer ?
#
loop_
_entity_poly.entity_id
_entity_poly.type
_entity_poly.pdbx_seq_one_letter_code
_entity_poly.pdbx_strand_id
1 'polypeptide(L)'
;MRIKLWGVRGAIPTPLNTAEYRERLVRALQHARAQWAGNSSLSPTAVLESMPDSIRTVIGGETTCIEVTDQDQFIILGLGTGARRLGYDMMARGIKGDVHVLVTRTSWDNIQGWPFFIPGYIPGNT
;
A
#
# COMPACT_ATOMS: atom_id res chain seq x y z
N MET A 1 -2.79 -18.42 -0.35
CA MET A 1 -3.41 -17.10 -0.62
C MET A 1 -2.72 -15.98 0.17
N ARG A 2 -2.35 -14.89 -0.50
CA ARG A 2 -1.78 -13.66 0.06
C ARG A 2 -2.58 -12.44 -0.44
N ILE A 3 -2.86 -11.50 0.46
CA ILE A 3 -3.59 -10.26 0.14
C ILE A 3 -2.69 -9.07 0.44
N LYS A 4 -2.57 -8.14 -0.51
CA LYS A 4 -1.84 -6.88 -0.35
C LYS A 4 -2.77 -5.71 -0.68
N LEU A 5 -2.87 -4.77 0.26
CA LEU A 5 -3.74 -3.61 0.12
C LEU A 5 -2.92 -2.44 -0.45
N TRP A 6 -3.19 -2.10 -1.71
CA TRP A 6 -2.53 -0.99 -2.41
C TRP A 6 -3.26 0.34 -2.21
N GLY A 7 -4.56 0.27 -1.95
CA GLY A 7 -5.38 1.40 -1.55
C GLY A 7 -6.59 0.95 -0.75
N VAL A 8 -6.87 1.67 0.33
CA VAL A 8 -7.90 1.32 1.33
C VAL A 8 -8.85 2.49 1.62
N ARG A 9 -8.71 3.61 0.91
CA ARG A 9 -9.66 4.74 0.99
C ARG A 9 -10.79 4.55 -0.02
N GLY A 10 -11.94 5.11 0.33
CA GLY A 10 -13.08 5.20 -0.58
C GLY A 10 -12.95 6.37 -1.56
N ALA A 11 -14.06 7.08 -1.78
CA ALA A 11 -14.20 8.14 -2.78
C ALA A 11 -13.09 9.21 -2.77
N ILE A 12 -12.61 9.56 -1.57
CA ILE A 12 -11.63 10.63 -1.38
C ILE A 12 -10.36 10.02 -0.78
N PRO A 13 -9.24 9.98 -1.54
CA PRO A 13 -7.95 9.61 -0.97
C PRO A 13 -7.51 10.73 -0.02
N THR A 14 -7.42 10.43 1.27
CA THR A 14 -7.00 11.40 2.28
C THR A 14 -5.76 10.87 2.97
N PRO A 15 -4.57 11.45 2.66
CA PRO A 15 -3.36 11.14 3.41
C PRO A 15 -3.53 11.60 4.87
N LEU A 16 -2.62 11.16 5.74
CA LEU A 16 -2.53 11.67 7.11
C LEU A 16 -2.49 13.20 7.10
N ASN A 17 -3.38 13.82 7.85
CA ASN A 17 -3.32 15.26 8.06
C ASN A 17 -2.19 15.61 9.06
N THR A 18 -1.87 16.90 9.17
CA THR A 18 -0.77 17.38 10.03
C THR A 18 -0.96 16.99 11.51
N ALA A 19 -2.20 17.00 12.02
CA ALA A 19 -2.47 16.66 13.41
C ALA A 19 -2.24 15.16 13.66
N GLU A 20 -2.79 14.29 12.80
CA GLU A 20 -2.59 12.84 12.87
C GLU A 20 -1.11 12.47 12.71
N TYR A 21 -0.39 13.14 11.80
CA TYR A 21 1.04 12.94 11.61
C TYR A 21 1.82 13.33 12.88
N ARG A 22 1.53 14.47 13.49
CA ARG A 22 2.17 14.91 14.75
C ARG A 22 1.90 13.94 15.89
N GLU A 23 0.67 13.48 16.05
CA GLU A 23 0.31 12.49 17.07
C GLU A 23 1.12 11.20 16.87
N ARG A 24 1.22 10.73 15.63
CA ARG A 24 2.02 9.55 15.29
C ARG A 24 3.50 9.75 15.59
N LEU A 25 4.08 10.92 15.32
CA LEU A 25 5.46 11.24 15.68
C LEU A 25 5.68 11.20 17.20
N VAL A 26 4.75 11.76 17.99
CA VAL A 26 4.83 11.70 19.45
C VAL A 26 4.85 10.26 19.95
N ARG A 27 3.97 9.40 19.42
CA ARG A 27 3.94 7.97 19.75
C ARG A 27 5.25 7.25 19.37
N ALA A 28 5.80 7.55 18.20
CA ALA A 28 7.09 6.99 17.76
C ALA A 28 8.23 7.39 18.72
N LEU A 29 8.28 8.66 19.13
CA LEU A 29 9.29 9.17 20.06
C LEU A 29 9.15 8.56 21.45
N GLN A 30 7.92 8.35 21.94
CA GLN A 30 7.66 7.68 23.21
C GLN A 30 8.15 6.22 23.18
N HIS A 31 7.85 5.49 22.10
CA HIS A 31 8.32 4.11 21.91
C HIS A 31 9.84 4.06 21.86
N ALA A 32 10.47 4.94 21.08
CA ALA A 32 11.92 5.01 20.95
C ALA A 32 12.61 5.32 22.29
N ARG A 33 12.06 6.27 23.06
CA ARG A 33 12.55 6.60 24.41
C ARG A 33 12.51 5.38 25.33
N ALA A 34 11.43 4.60 25.29
CA ALA A 34 11.31 3.40 26.13
C ALA A 34 12.34 2.33 25.76
N GLN A 35 12.58 2.09 24.46
CA GLN A 35 13.57 1.13 23.98
C GLN A 35 15.00 1.54 24.36
N TRP A 36 15.37 2.81 24.14
CA TRP A 36 16.71 3.29 24.47
C TRP A 36 16.98 3.43 25.96
N ALA A 37 15.95 3.57 26.79
CA ALA A 37 16.10 3.51 28.25
C ALA A 37 16.53 2.10 28.71
N GLY A 38 16.09 1.05 28.02
CA GLY A 38 16.50 -0.33 28.30
C GLY A 38 17.84 -0.72 27.65
N ASN A 39 18.13 -0.18 26.46
CA ASN A 39 19.39 -0.40 25.76
C ASN A 39 19.75 0.81 24.87
N SER A 40 20.66 1.65 25.34
CA SER A 40 21.09 2.87 24.64
C SER A 40 21.92 2.61 23.38
N SER A 41 22.43 1.39 23.18
CA SER A 41 23.20 1.03 21.98
C SER A 41 22.34 0.56 20.81
N LEU A 42 21.01 0.48 20.97
CA LEU A 42 20.12 0.10 19.88
C LEU A 42 20.24 1.09 18.72
N SER A 43 20.36 0.57 17.51
CA SER A 43 20.35 1.42 16.31
C SER A 43 18.95 2.00 16.08
N PRO A 44 18.85 3.20 15.47
CA PRO A 44 17.55 3.79 15.10
C PRO A 44 16.69 2.84 14.26
N THR A 45 17.29 2.06 13.37
CA THR A 45 16.58 1.07 12.54
C THR A 45 16.02 -0.08 13.39
N ALA A 46 16.79 -0.61 14.35
CA ALA A 46 16.30 -1.67 15.23
C ALA A 46 15.10 -1.19 16.08
N VAL A 47 15.16 0.07 16.55
CA VAL A 47 14.05 0.69 17.27
C VAL A 47 12.82 0.86 16.36
N LEU A 48 13.01 1.34 15.12
CA LEU A 48 11.93 1.47 14.14
C LEU A 48 11.26 0.12 13.86
N GLU A 49 12.04 -0.94 13.65
CA GLU A 49 11.54 -2.30 13.42
C GLU A 49 10.79 -2.89 14.62
N SER A 50 11.06 -2.40 15.83
CA SER A 50 10.33 -2.78 17.05
C SER A 50 8.98 -2.06 17.23
N MET A 51 8.70 -1.02 16.44
CA MET A 51 7.48 -0.24 16.58
C MET A 51 6.25 -1.00 16.05
N PRO A 52 5.06 -0.81 16.64
CA PRO A 52 3.81 -1.31 16.05
C PRO A 52 3.60 -0.78 14.63
N ASP A 53 2.95 -1.58 13.77
CA ASP A 53 2.67 -1.19 12.38
C ASP A 53 1.83 0.09 12.24
N SER A 54 1.00 0.40 13.23
CA SER A 54 0.24 1.66 13.29
C SER A 54 1.14 2.90 13.38
N ILE A 55 2.39 2.74 13.83
CA ILE A 55 3.40 3.79 13.93
C ILE A 55 4.42 3.68 12.78
N ARG A 56 4.77 2.47 12.35
CA ARG A 56 5.78 2.23 11.32
C ARG A 56 5.25 2.38 9.89
N THR A 57 3.98 2.06 9.64
CA THR A 57 3.40 1.98 8.29
C THR A 57 2.41 3.11 8.03
N VAL A 58 2.54 3.80 6.89
CA VAL A 58 1.54 4.77 6.40
C VAL A 58 0.46 4.03 5.63
N ILE A 59 -0.81 4.25 6.01
CA ILE A 59 -1.97 3.66 5.35
C ILE A 59 -2.90 4.75 4.81
N GLY A 60 -3.60 4.43 3.72
CA GLY A 60 -4.73 5.21 3.24
C GLY A 60 -4.40 6.46 2.43
N GLY A 61 -3.31 6.47 1.66
CA GLY A 61 -3.06 7.51 0.65
C GLY A 61 -3.81 7.26 -0.66
N GLU A 62 -4.19 6.01 -0.91
CA GLU A 62 -4.72 5.55 -2.19
C GLU A 62 -6.15 4.99 -2.07
N THR A 63 -6.93 5.12 -3.15
CA THR A 63 -8.29 4.54 -3.26
C THR A 63 -8.25 3.07 -3.65
N THR A 64 -9.35 2.37 -3.38
CA THR A 64 -9.56 0.91 -3.55
C THR A 64 -8.69 0.27 -4.63
N CYS A 65 -7.71 -0.51 -4.20
CA CYS A 65 -6.94 -1.40 -5.06
C CYS A 65 -6.34 -2.50 -4.19
N ILE A 66 -6.69 -3.75 -4.50
CA ILE A 66 -6.28 -4.91 -3.72
C ILE A 66 -5.66 -5.93 -4.67
N GLU A 67 -4.49 -6.42 -4.31
CA GLU A 67 -3.87 -7.58 -4.95
C GLU A 67 -4.20 -8.82 -4.12
N VAL A 68 -4.69 -9.85 -4.79
CA VAL A 68 -4.86 -11.19 -4.25
C VAL A 68 -4.02 -12.13 -5.10
N THR A 69 -3.13 -12.87 -4.44
CA THR A 69 -2.26 -13.86 -5.09
C THR A 69 -2.49 -15.23 -4.46
N ASP A 70 -2.65 -16.24 -5.30
CA ASP A 70 -2.71 -17.62 -4.85
C ASP A 70 -2.09 -18.54 -5.90
N GLN A 71 -0.99 -19.20 -5.55
CA GLN A 71 -0.18 -19.96 -6.51
C GLN A 71 0.18 -19.10 -7.73
N ASP A 72 -0.27 -19.49 -8.93
CA ASP A 72 -0.04 -18.81 -10.20
C ASP A 72 -1.16 -17.82 -10.56
N GLN A 73 -2.15 -17.62 -9.69
CA GLN A 73 -3.28 -16.72 -9.92
C GLN A 73 -2.98 -15.32 -9.37
N PHE A 74 -3.21 -14.31 -10.20
CA PHE A 74 -3.08 -12.90 -9.84
C PHE A 74 -4.40 -12.17 -10.08
N ILE A 75 -5.00 -11.66 -9.02
CA ILE A 75 -6.29 -10.98 -9.07
C ILE A 75 -6.14 -9.56 -8.51
N ILE A 76 -6.69 -8.59 -9.23
CA ILE A 76 -6.78 -7.20 -8.82
C ILE A 76 -8.25 -6.89 -8.54
N LEU A 77 -8.57 -6.50 -7.30
CA LEU A 77 -9.90 -6.02 -6.94
C LEU A 77 -9.87 -4.48 -6.91
N GLY A 78 -10.55 -3.86 -7.86
CA GLY A 78 -10.57 -2.41 -8.04
C GLY A 78 -9.30 -1.83 -8.66
N LEU A 79 -9.49 -0.83 -9.51
CA LEU A 79 -8.45 -0.04 -10.17
C LEU A 79 -8.52 1.42 -9.71
N GLY A 80 -8.61 1.64 -8.40
CA GLY A 80 -8.44 2.95 -7.78
C GLY A 80 -7.00 3.46 -7.89
N THR A 81 -6.66 4.59 -7.25
CA THR A 81 -5.33 5.20 -7.39
C THR A 81 -4.17 4.29 -6.95
N GLY A 82 -4.45 3.26 -6.13
CA GLY A 82 -3.46 2.25 -5.76
C GLY A 82 -2.93 1.45 -6.96
N ALA A 83 -3.69 1.37 -8.06
CA ALA A 83 -3.30 0.67 -9.28
C ALA A 83 -1.98 1.19 -9.85
N ARG A 84 -1.67 2.48 -9.70
CA ARG A 84 -0.40 3.04 -10.17
C ARG A 84 0.81 2.37 -9.49
N ARG A 85 0.78 2.25 -8.17
CA ARG A 85 1.88 1.64 -7.40
C ARG A 85 1.94 0.13 -7.63
N LEU A 86 0.79 -0.51 -7.68
CA LEU A 86 0.67 -1.92 -8.04
C LEU A 86 1.30 -2.19 -9.42
N GLY A 87 0.99 -1.37 -10.43
CA GLY A 87 1.54 -1.51 -11.78
C GLY A 87 3.08 -1.47 -11.79
N TYR A 88 3.70 -0.50 -11.10
CA TYR A 88 5.16 -0.45 -10.99
C TYR A 88 5.74 -1.68 -10.27
N ASP A 89 5.09 -2.12 -9.20
CA ASP A 89 5.53 -3.29 -8.42
C ASP A 89 5.39 -4.60 -9.20
N MET A 90 4.34 -4.75 -10.01
CA MET A 90 4.17 -5.88 -10.93
C MET A 90 5.29 -5.93 -11.97
N MET A 91 5.63 -4.79 -12.57
CA MET A 91 6.74 -4.70 -13.52
C MET A 91 8.08 -5.04 -12.85
N ALA A 92 8.32 -4.54 -11.63
CA ALA A 92 9.55 -4.81 -10.88
C ALA A 92 9.66 -6.29 -10.47
N ARG A 93 8.54 -6.93 -10.10
CA ARG A 93 8.49 -8.38 -9.80
C ARG A 93 8.51 -9.27 -11.04
N GLY A 94 8.37 -8.69 -12.23
CA GLY A 94 8.28 -9.45 -13.49
C GLY A 94 7.08 -10.39 -13.51
N ILE A 95 5.91 -9.93 -13.02
CA ILE A 95 4.66 -10.71 -13.06
C ILE A 95 4.32 -11.03 -14.52
N LYS A 96 3.98 -12.30 -14.79
CA LYS A 96 3.61 -12.82 -16.11
C LYS A 96 2.36 -13.71 -15.98
N GLY A 97 1.70 -13.95 -17.10
CA GLY A 97 0.48 -14.76 -17.15
C GLY A 97 -0.78 -13.93 -16.99
N ASP A 98 -1.89 -14.61 -16.72
CA ASP A 98 -3.20 -13.98 -16.64
C ASP A 98 -3.34 -13.15 -15.36
N VAL A 99 -3.76 -11.90 -15.53
CA VAL A 99 -4.08 -10.99 -14.44
C VAL A 99 -5.55 -10.63 -14.53
N HIS A 100 -6.34 -11.12 -13.57
CA HIS A 100 -7.77 -10.87 -13.55
C HIS A 100 -8.08 -9.57 -12.82
N VAL A 101 -8.64 -8.60 -13.52
CA VAL A 101 -9.12 -7.35 -12.92
C VAL A 101 -10.62 -7.44 -12.68
N LEU A 102 -11.03 -7.38 -11.42
CA LEU A 102 -12.41 -7.37 -10.98
C LEU A 102 -12.78 -5.98 -10.47
N VAL A 103 -13.58 -5.25 -11.25
CA VAL A 103 -14.11 -3.94 -10.85
C VAL A 103 -15.47 -4.15 -10.18
N THR A 104 -15.51 -3.99 -8.85
CA THR A 104 -16.73 -4.25 -8.04
C THR A 104 -17.86 -3.25 -8.32
N ARG A 105 -17.52 -2.03 -8.71
CA ARG A 105 -18.43 -0.95 -9.12
C ARG A 105 -17.70 0.06 -9.99
N THR A 106 -18.40 0.72 -10.90
CA THR A 106 -17.82 1.73 -11.80
C THR A 106 -17.77 3.15 -11.20
N SER A 107 -17.65 3.26 -9.88
CA SER A 107 -17.42 4.57 -9.25
C SER A 107 -16.00 5.05 -9.49
N TRP A 108 -15.80 6.37 -9.51
CA TRP A 108 -14.52 6.99 -9.85
C TRP A 108 -13.34 6.43 -9.04
N ASP A 109 -13.52 6.22 -7.74
CA ASP A 109 -12.51 5.68 -6.83
C ASP A 109 -12.09 4.21 -7.10
N ASN A 110 -12.84 3.49 -7.95
CA ASN A 110 -12.55 2.13 -8.38
C ASN A 110 -11.97 2.03 -9.79
N ILE A 111 -11.93 3.12 -10.56
CA ILE A 111 -11.46 3.11 -11.97
C ILE A 111 -10.43 4.19 -12.30
N GLN A 112 -10.29 5.23 -11.46
CA GLN A 112 -9.41 6.37 -11.72
C GLN A 112 -7.93 6.04 -11.82
N GLY A 113 -7.51 4.86 -11.34
CA GLY A 113 -6.14 4.39 -11.45
C GLY A 113 -5.81 3.78 -12.81
N TRP A 114 -6.81 3.44 -13.63
CA TRP A 114 -6.59 2.80 -14.93
C TRP A 114 -5.62 3.56 -15.83
N PRO A 115 -5.72 4.89 -16.03
CA PRO A 115 -4.78 5.66 -16.84
C PRO A 115 -3.30 5.59 -16.38
N PHE A 116 -3.05 5.12 -15.16
CA PHE A 116 -1.74 5.03 -14.55
C PHE A 116 -1.29 3.58 -14.30
N PHE A 117 -2.08 2.60 -14.73
CA PHE A 117 -1.77 1.18 -14.62
C PHE A 117 -0.94 0.73 -15.84
N ILE A 118 0.36 0.96 -15.78
CA ILE A 118 1.32 0.68 -16.87
C ILE A 118 1.12 -0.70 -17.53
N PRO A 119 0.92 -1.81 -16.79
CA PRO A 119 0.77 -3.13 -17.42
C PRO A 119 -0.35 -3.20 -18.45
N GLY A 120 -1.44 -2.44 -18.29
CA GLY A 120 -2.56 -2.40 -19.24
C GLY A 120 -2.26 -1.69 -20.56
N TYR A 121 -1.12 -0.99 -20.66
CA TYR A 121 -0.70 -0.26 -21.86
C TYR A 121 0.50 -0.87 -22.56
N ILE A 122 1.02 -2.00 -22.08
CA ILE A 122 2.14 -2.71 -22.71
C ILE A 122 1.58 -3.56 -23.85
N PRO A 123 2.02 -3.36 -25.11
CA PRO A 123 1.57 -4.19 -26.22
C PRO A 123 1.83 -5.68 -25.96
N GLY A 124 0.83 -6.52 -26.22
CA GLY A 124 0.88 -7.95 -25.98
C GLY A 124 0.22 -8.40 -24.67
N ASN A 125 -0.04 -7.47 -23.74
CA ASN A 125 -0.95 -7.73 -22.62
C ASN A 125 -2.39 -7.49 -23.08
N THR A 126 -3.31 -8.39 -22.70
CA THR A 126 -4.75 -8.33 -23.06
C THR A 126 -5.63 -8.37 -21.83
#